data_AF-A0A7S2Z7R3-F1
#
_entry.id   AF-A0A7S2Z7R3-F1
#
_cell.length_a   1.000
_cell.length_b   1.000
_cell.length_c   1.000
_cell.angle_alpha   90.00
_cell.angle_beta   90.00
_cell.angle_gamma   90.00
#
_symmetry.space_group_name_H-M   'P 1'
#
loop_
_entity.id
_entity.type
_entity.pdbx_description
1 polymer ?
#
loop_
_entity_poly.entity_id
_entity_poly.type
_entity_poly.pdbx_seq_one_letter_code
_entity_poly.pdbx_strand_id
1 'polypeptide(L)'
;GNWGPNAIFRFPKEGGTGAIWKGVGKLLPKDKQSYGPNMEVVSVDKDGQIVTLKDGSKIKYKALLSTIPLDIMCKFTGRPELSHNTTDGLFHSSSHIIGLGIRGECPHGLKCWLYFPEDNCPFYRVTIFSNYAEKNCPESSKKLPTLCMGDGSDVPDNLKGDREGPWWSLMFEVSESEKKFVKQDPVTLGGSAGTWPDVVRDTIQGAINTKLTDAGCEIVSIYHRRLFYGYPTPSVGRNDVLDEALPYLKNHNIWNRGRFGSWKYEVANQDHSCMLGVEAIDNIVSGAREMTLEYPDIVNKKKNMDLLYSKKGSL
;
A
#
# COMPACT_ATOMS: atom_id res chain seq x y z
N GLY A 1 10.65 -24.48 13.24
CA GLY A 1 11.22 -23.39 12.42
C GLY A 1 10.69 -22.07 12.94
N ASN A 2 11.54 -21.05 13.07
CA ASN A 2 11.10 -19.74 13.53
C ASN A 2 10.33 -19.05 12.38
N TRP A 3 9.06 -18.73 12.57
CA TRP A 3 8.14 -18.20 11.55
C TRP A 3 8.40 -16.71 11.23
N GLY A 4 9.64 -16.31 10.94
CA GLY A 4 9.99 -14.93 10.54
C GLY A 4 9.56 -13.82 11.53
N PRO A 5 9.69 -12.54 11.15
CA PRO A 5 9.37 -11.41 12.04
C PRO A 5 7.86 -11.19 12.26
N ASN A 6 7.01 -11.78 11.39
CA ASN A 6 5.55 -11.62 11.43
C ASN A 6 4.82 -12.89 11.90
N ALA A 7 5.49 -13.74 12.69
CA ALA A 7 4.92 -14.98 13.24
C ALA A 7 3.62 -14.73 14.05
N ILE A 8 3.54 -13.57 14.70
CA ILE A 8 2.38 -13.06 15.39
C ILE A 8 2.24 -11.60 14.98
N PHE A 9 1.04 -11.19 14.57
CA PHE A 9 0.75 -9.80 14.22
C PHE A 9 -0.57 -9.36 14.85
N ARG A 10 -0.78 -8.04 14.94
CA ARG A 10 -2.03 -7.44 15.41
C ARG A 10 -2.71 -6.74 14.25
N PHE A 11 -4.03 -6.82 14.23
CA PHE A 11 -4.85 -6.13 13.25
C PHE A 11 -5.97 -5.34 13.95
N PRO A 12 -6.32 -4.11 13.50
CA PRO A 12 -7.42 -3.36 14.08
C PRO A 12 -8.74 -4.11 13.94
N LYS A 13 -9.53 -4.16 15.02
CA LYS A 13 -10.86 -4.79 15.00
C LYS A 13 -11.84 -4.11 14.05
N GLU A 14 -11.60 -2.87 13.66
CA GLU A 14 -12.47 -2.07 12.80
C GLU A 14 -11.68 -1.07 11.94
N GLY A 15 -12.18 -0.79 10.74
CA GLY A 15 -11.63 0.22 9.83
C GLY A 15 -10.32 -0.16 9.13
N GLY A 16 -9.87 -1.41 9.31
CA GLY A 16 -8.64 -1.95 8.75
C GLY A 16 -7.38 -1.18 9.14
N THR A 17 -6.27 -1.44 8.44
CA THR A 17 -4.98 -0.77 8.67
C THR A 17 -5.08 0.77 8.60
N GLY A 18 -5.96 1.32 7.76
CA GLY A 18 -6.16 2.76 7.65
C GLY A 18 -6.68 3.43 8.93
N ALA A 19 -7.36 2.69 9.81
CA ALA A 19 -7.82 3.19 11.10
C ALA A 19 -6.67 3.59 12.03
N ILE A 20 -5.53 2.91 11.94
CA ILE A 20 -4.33 3.23 12.73
C ILE A 20 -3.88 4.65 12.43
N TRP A 21 -3.66 4.96 11.15
CA TRP A 21 -3.14 6.26 10.72
C TRP A 21 -4.14 7.40 10.87
N LYS A 22 -5.45 7.12 10.65
CA LYS A 22 -6.52 8.07 11.00
C LYS A 22 -6.55 8.35 12.50
N GLY A 23 -6.32 7.33 13.34
CA GLY A 23 -6.22 7.47 14.79
C GLY A 23 -5.03 8.32 15.20
N VAL A 24 -3.84 8.05 14.66
CA VAL A 24 -2.62 8.84 14.92
C VAL A 24 -2.80 10.30 14.49
N GLY A 25 -3.33 10.56 13.29
CA GLY A 25 -3.58 11.93 12.81
C GLY A 25 -4.51 12.74 13.73
N LYS A 26 -5.53 12.09 14.31
CA LYS A 26 -6.43 12.74 15.28
C LYS A 26 -5.74 13.19 16.58
N LEU A 27 -4.58 12.63 16.93
CA LEU A 27 -3.80 13.02 18.11
C LEU A 27 -2.94 14.28 17.85
N LEU A 28 -2.76 14.68 16.59
CA LEU A 28 -1.92 15.82 16.22
C LEU A 28 -2.74 17.14 16.22
N PRO A 29 -2.09 18.31 16.44
CA PRO A 29 -2.76 19.61 16.35
C PRO A 29 -3.37 19.84 14.97
N LYS A 30 -4.68 20.16 14.91
CA LYS A 30 -5.42 20.29 13.64
C LYS A 30 -4.98 21.49 12.82
N ASP A 31 -4.58 22.58 13.48
CA ASP A 31 -4.06 23.81 12.87
C ASP A 31 -2.71 23.62 12.16
N LYS A 32 -2.05 22.46 12.37
CA LYS A 32 -0.79 22.09 11.72
C LYS A 32 -0.96 20.98 10.68
N GLN A 33 -2.20 20.67 10.31
CA GLN A 33 -2.54 19.62 9.34
C GLN A 33 -3.32 20.22 8.18
N SER A 34 -2.83 20.00 6.97
CA SER A 34 -3.50 20.40 5.73
C SER A 34 -3.60 19.20 4.81
N TYR A 35 -4.83 18.82 4.46
CA TYR A 35 -5.13 17.67 3.61
C TYR A 35 -6.10 18.06 2.50
N GLY A 36 -6.04 17.33 1.38
CA GLY A 36 -6.98 17.48 0.27
C GLY A 36 -6.29 17.80 -1.06
N PRO A 37 -7.03 17.78 -2.17
CA PRO A 37 -6.47 17.92 -3.52
C PRO A 37 -5.83 19.29 -3.78
N ASN A 38 -6.26 20.35 -3.07
CA ASN A 38 -5.67 21.68 -3.19
C ASN A 38 -4.32 21.82 -2.46
N MET A 39 -4.07 20.92 -1.49
CA MET A 39 -2.84 20.89 -0.71
C MET A 39 -1.76 20.01 -1.36
N GLU A 40 -1.99 19.58 -2.61
CA GLU A 40 -1.01 18.85 -3.41
C GLU A 40 0.20 19.75 -3.70
N VAL A 41 1.41 19.24 -3.45
CA VAL A 41 2.67 19.92 -3.79
C VAL A 41 2.91 19.78 -5.29
N VAL A 42 3.10 20.90 -5.99
CA VAL A 42 3.32 20.91 -7.44
C VAL A 42 4.73 21.33 -7.85
N SER A 43 5.47 21.99 -6.96
CA SER A 43 6.90 22.29 -7.16
C SER A 43 7.63 22.57 -5.85
N VAL A 44 8.95 22.41 -5.88
CA VAL A 44 9.86 22.72 -4.77
C VAL A 44 11.01 23.57 -5.31
N ASP A 45 11.08 24.82 -4.89
CA ASP A 45 12.26 25.66 -5.06
C ASP A 45 13.23 25.36 -3.92
N LYS A 46 14.28 24.59 -4.23
CA LYS A 46 15.31 24.17 -3.26
C LYS A 46 16.21 25.34 -2.82
N ASP A 47 16.42 26.33 -3.69
CA ASP A 47 17.36 27.43 -3.44
C ASP A 47 16.68 28.54 -2.63
N GLY A 48 15.43 28.88 -2.99
CA GLY A 48 14.58 29.78 -2.22
C GLY A 48 13.95 29.13 -0.98
N GLN A 49 14.04 27.80 -0.86
CA GLN A 49 13.40 26.98 0.17
C GLN A 49 11.88 27.20 0.25
N ILE A 50 11.21 27.08 -0.89
CA ILE A 50 9.75 27.30 -1.01
C ILE A 50 9.09 26.08 -1.65
N VAL A 51 8.01 25.61 -1.05
CA VAL A 51 7.08 24.64 -1.64
C VAL A 51 5.88 25.39 -2.22
N THR A 52 5.50 25.07 -3.45
CA THR A 52 4.28 25.60 -4.08
C THR A 52 3.20 24.53 -4.10
N LEU A 53 2.00 24.89 -3.64
CA LEU A 53 0.82 24.03 -3.65
C LEU A 53 -0.03 24.27 -4.90
N LYS A 54 -0.91 23.31 -5.21
CA LYS A 54 -1.79 23.35 -6.37
C LYS A 54 -2.70 24.57 -6.41
N ASP A 55 -3.12 25.07 -5.26
CA ASP A 55 -3.92 26.31 -5.16
C ASP A 55 -3.09 27.60 -5.35
N GLY A 56 -1.79 27.49 -5.61
CA GLY A 56 -0.87 28.60 -5.79
C GLY A 56 -0.22 29.10 -4.48
N SER A 57 -0.64 28.58 -3.32
CA SER A 57 -0.04 28.92 -2.03
C SER A 57 1.44 28.56 -2.01
N LYS A 58 2.24 29.38 -1.34
CA LYS A 58 3.68 29.18 -1.18
C LYS A 58 4.04 29.04 0.30
N ILE A 59 4.76 27.98 0.64
CA ILE A 59 5.19 27.68 2.00
C ILE A 59 6.72 27.72 2.04
N LYS A 60 7.27 28.67 2.80
CA LYS A 60 8.71 28.74 3.05
C LYS A 60 9.10 27.74 4.14
N TYR A 61 10.19 27.00 3.93
CA TYR A 61 10.73 26.06 4.91
C TYR A 61 12.17 26.41 5.29
N LYS A 62 12.61 25.86 6.42
CA LYS A 62 14.04 25.85 6.82
C LYS A 62 14.64 24.47 6.58
N ALA A 63 13.87 23.44 6.93
CA ALA A 63 14.11 22.04 6.61
C ALA A 63 12.80 21.43 6.10
N LEU A 64 12.88 20.55 5.11
CA LEU A 64 11.75 19.86 4.51
C LEU A 64 11.90 18.35 4.70
N LEU A 65 11.04 17.75 5.52
CA LEU A 65 10.84 16.30 5.49
C LEU A 65 9.78 16.00 4.42
N SER A 66 10.21 15.37 3.32
CA SER A 66 9.34 14.93 2.25
C SER A 66 9.17 13.41 2.27
N THR A 67 7.97 12.95 1.97
CA THR A 67 7.65 11.52 1.74
C THR A 67 7.17 11.25 0.32
N ILE A 68 7.30 12.24 -0.57
CA ILE A 68 7.01 12.14 -2.00
C ILE A 68 8.00 11.14 -2.63
N PRO A 69 7.59 10.34 -3.64
CA PRO A 69 8.49 9.49 -4.41
C PRO A 69 9.77 10.21 -4.85
N LEU A 70 10.91 9.54 -4.68
CA LEU A 70 12.23 10.13 -4.90
C LEU A 70 12.42 10.62 -6.33
N ASP A 71 11.90 9.89 -7.32
CA ASP A 71 11.96 10.26 -8.73
C ASP A 71 11.25 11.60 -9.00
N ILE A 72 10.09 11.84 -8.36
CA ILE A 72 9.38 13.12 -8.43
C ILE A 72 10.18 14.22 -7.75
N MET A 73 10.75 13.95 -6.57
CA MET A 73 11.55 14.94 -5.85
C MET A 73 12.83 15.31 -6.61
N CYS A 74 13.50 14.35 -7.25
CA CYS A 74 14.63 14.60 -8.14
C CYS A 74 14.24 15.53 -9.30
N LYS A 75 13.07 15.32 -9.92
CA LYS A 75 12.55 16.25 -10.95
C LYS A 75 12.30 17.65 -10.38
N PHE A 76 11.61 17.75 -9.24
CA PHE A 76 11.33 19.04 -8.59
C PHE A 76 12.61 19.82 -8.24
N THR A 77 13.69 19.12 -7.93
CA THR A 77 14.95 19.72 -7.47
C THR A 77 16.02 19.83 -8.55
N GLY A 78 15.67 19.58 -9.83
CA GLY A 78 16.59 19.80 -10.96
C GLY A 78 17.60 18.68 -11.22
N ARG A 79 17.27 17.45 -10.81
CA ARG A 79 18.03 16.21 -11.10
C ARG A 79 17.17 15.19 -11.88
N PRO A 80 16.52 15.56 -13.00
CA PRO A 80 15.62 14.65 -13.72
C PRO A 80 16.31 13.38 -14.24
N GLU A 81 17.62 13.39 -14.47
CA GLU A 81 18.42 12.24 -14.86
C GLU A 81 18.45 11.13 -13.79
N LEU A 82 18.19 11.45 -12.52
CA LEU A 82 18.10 10.47 -11.42
C LEU A 82 16.69 9.86 -11.27
N SER A 83 15.74 10.24 -12.13
CA SER A 83 14.32 9.93 -11.96
C SER A 83 13.78 8.84 -12.89
N HIS A 84 14.66 8.21 -13.68
CA HIS A 84 14.25 7.21 -14.65
C HIS A 84 13.81 5.91 -13.97
N ASN A 85 12.62 5.42 -14.34
CA ASN A 85 12.11 4.11 -13.93
C ASN A 85 12.79 3.02 -14.75
N THR A 86 14.01 2.64 -14.37
CA THR A 86 14.84 1.64 -15.06
C THR A 86 15.48 0.69 -14.07
N THR A 87 15.79 -0.53 -14.51
CA THR A 87 16.50 -1.55 -13.72
C THR A 87 17.92 -1.13 -13.32
N ASP A 88 18.47 -0.13 -13.99
CA ASP A 88 19.78 0.48 -13.65
C ASP A 88 19.63 1.70 -12.73
N GLY A 89 18.44 1.94 -12.17
CA GLY A 89 18.14 3.08 -11.32
C GLY A 89 16.93 2.85 -10.43
N LEU A 90 16.03 3.85 -10.34
CA LEU A 90 14.84 3.79 -9.48
C LEU A 90 13.70 3.00 -10.14
N PHE A 91 13.84 1.68 -10.19
CA PHE A 91 12.79 0.82 -10.72
C PHE A 91 11.63 0.62 -9.72
N HIS A 92 10.39 0.59 -10.20
CA HIS A 92 9.24 0.16 -9.42
C HIS A 92 8.27 -0.70 -10.21
N SER A 93 7.50 -1.52 -9.50
CA SER A 93 6.32 -2.19 -10.05
C SER A 93 5.04 -1.52 -9.55
N SER A 94 4.03 -1.46 -10.40
CA SER A 94 2.65 -1.17 -10.00
C SER A 94 2.02 -2.39 -9.31
N SER A 95 0.90 -2.18 -8.63
CA SER A 95 0.15 -3.26 -7.98
C SER A 95 -1.35 -3.08 -8.19
N HIS A 96 -2.01 -4.12 -8.67
CA HIS A 96 -3.46 -4.21 -8.69
C HIS A 96 -3.90 -4.86 -7.39
N ILE A 97 -4.76 -4.18 -6.65
CA ILE A 97 -5.46 -4.71 -5.50
C ILE A 97 -6.85 -5.09 -5.95
N ILE A 98 -7.16 -6.39 -5.90
CA ILE A 98 -8.49 -6.92 -6.25
C ILE A 98 -9.11 -7.47 -4.98
N GLY A 99 -10.33 -7.06 -4.67
CA GLY A 99 -11.11 -7.60 -3.55
C GLY A 99 -12.32 -8.35 -4.06
N LEU A 100 -12.56 -9.55 -3.54
CA LEU A 100 -13.80 -10.31 -3.76
C LEU A 100 -14.51 -10.48 -2.42
N GLY A 101 -15.77 -10.06 -2.35
CA GLY A 101 -16.69 -10.37 -1.26
C GLY A 101 -17.61 -11.50 -1.70
N ILE A 102 -17.72 -12.54 -0.87
CA ILE A 102 -18.37 -13.81 -1.22
C ILE A 102 -19.39 -14.15 -0.15
N ARG A 103 -20.58 -14.60 -0.57
CA ARG A 103 -21.62 -15.10 0.34
C ARG A 103 -21.26 -16.48 0.88
N GLY A 104 -21.60 -16.73 2.14
CA GLY A 104 -21.41 -18.01 2.82
C GLY A 104 -20.34 -17.93 3.90
N GLU A 105 -20.06 -19.08 4.51
CA GLU A 105 -19.00 -19.22 5.50
C GLU A 105 -17.63 -19.35 4.82
N CYS A 106 -16.59 -18.80 5.44
CA CYS A 106 -15.23 -18.90 4.92
C CYS A 106 -14.72 -20.35 4.99
N PRO A 107 -14.39 -21.01 3.86
CA PRO A 107 -13.95 -22.41 3.86
C PRO A 107 -12.46 -22.57 4.23
N HIS A 108 -11.74 -21.48 4.52
CA HIS A 108 -10.28 -21.49 4.61
C HIS A 108 -9.70 -21.63 6.01
N GLY A 109 -10.54 -21.74 7.03
CA GLY A 109 -10.12 -21.87 8.43
C GLY A 109 -9.28 -20.67 8.87
N LEU A 110 -8.13 -20.92 9.51
CA LEU A 110 -7.27 -19.87 10.10
C LEU A 110 -6.18 -19.34 9.16
N LYS A 111 -6.23 -19.65 7.86
CA LYS A 111 -5.24 -19.16 6.90
C LYS A 111 -5.25 -17.62 6.87
N CYS A 112 -4.05 -17.02 6.80
CA CYS A 112 -3.90 -15.55 6.75
C CYS A 112 -3.67 -15.09 5.30
N TRP A 113 -2.42 -15.21 4.82
CA TRP A 113 -2.04 -14.95 3.44
C TRP A 113 -1.42 -16.20 2.81
N LEU A 114 -1.50 -16.29 1.48
CA LEU A 114 -1.02 -17.42 0.69
C LEU A 114 -0.22 -16.90 -0.49
N TYR A 115 0.79 -17.65 -0.90
CA TYR A 115 1.66 -17.34 -2.03
C TYR A 115 1.43 -18.32 -3.16
N PHE A 116 1.49 -17.82 -4.40
CA PHE A 116 1.22 -18.59 -5.60
C PHE A 116 2.38 -18.42 -6.58
N PRO A 117 3.30 -19.39 -6.66
CA PRO A 117 4.43 -19.35 -7.58
C PRO A 117 4.08 -19.88 -8.98
N GLU A 118 2.97 -20.61 -9.13
CA GLU A 118 2.52 -21.21 -10.39
C GLU A 118 1.90 -20.16 -11.32
N ASP A 119 1.80 -20.49 -12.61
CA ASP A 119 1.24 -19.63 -13.66
C ASP A 119 -0.27 -19.82 -13.89
N ASN A 120 -0.93 -20.66 -13.08
CA ASN A 120 -2.38 -20.91 -13.14
C ASN A 120 -3.24 -19.78 -12.54
N CYS A 121 -2.61 -18.70 -12.04
CA CYS A 121 -3.28 -17.52 -11.53
C CYS A 121 -2.41 -16.27 -11.74
N PRO A 122 -2.99 -15.06 -11.84
CA PRO A 122 -2.21 -13.84 -12.10
C PRO A 122 -1.59 -13.22 -10.83
N PHE A 123 -2.09 -13.59 -9.65
CA PHE A 123 -1.73 -12.99 -8.37
C PHE A 123 -0.58 -13.74 -7.71
N TYR A 124 0.34 -13.00 -7.10
CA TYR A 124 1.43 -13.60 -6.33
C TYR A 124 1.07 -13.82 -4.86
N ARG A 125 0.03 -13.11 -4.37
CA ARG A 125 -0.46 -13.21 -2.99
C ARG A 125 -1.98 -13.02 -2.92
N VAL A 126 -2.62 -13.81 -2.06
CA VAL A 126 -3.98 -13.52 -1.56
C VAL A 126 -3.96 -13.44 -0.03
N THR A 127 -4.84 -12.62 0.52
CA THR A 127 -5.15 -12.56 1.94
C THR A 127 -6.62 -12.92 2.14
N ILE A 128 -6.93 -13.81 3.09
CA ILE A 128 -8.30 -14.07 3.53
C ILE A 128 -8.66 -12.95 4.51
N PHE A 129 -9.03 -11.80 3.96
CA PHE A 129 -9.09 -10.54 4.69
C PHE A 129 -10.18 -10.54 5.78
N SER A 130 -11.24 -11.33 5.58
CA SER A 130 -12.28 -11.59 6.58
C SER A 130 -11.76 -12.27 7.86
N ASN A 131 -10.65 -13.01 7.81
CA ASN A 131 -10.06 -13.65 8.99
C ASN A 131 -9.32 -12.64 9.90
N TYR A 132 -9.03 -11.44 9.42
CA TYR A 132 -8.23 -10.47 10.17
C TYR A 132 -9.08 -9.68 11.19
N ALA A 133 -10.35 -9.43 10.84
CA ALA A 133 -11.33 -8.82 11.72
C ALA A 133 -12.74 -9.09 11.18
N GLU A 134 -13.67 -9.43 12.07
CA GLU A 134 -15.09 -9.64 11.74
C GLU A 134 -15.69 -8.43 10.99
N LYS A 135 -15.37 -7.20 11.44
CA LYS A 135 -15.85 -5.96 10.81
C LYS A 135 -15.16 -5.60 9.49
N ASN A 136 -14.32 -6.46 8.93
CA ASN A 136 -13.89 -6.32 7.54
C ASN A 136 -14.98 -6.78 6.56
N CYS A 137 -15.98 -7.50 7.05
CA CYS A 137 -17.19 -7.85 6.32
C CYS A 137 -18.42 -7.18 6.95
N PRO A 138 -19.54 -7.05 6.21
CA PRO A 138 -20.81 -6.64 6.80
C PRO A 138 -21.29 -7.62 7.88
N GLU A 139 -22.25 -7.20 8.69
CA GLU A 139 -22.97 -8.13 9.57
C GLU A 139 -23.78 -9.14 8.73
N SER A 140 -23.96 -10.36 9.24
CA SER A 140 -24.65 -11.43 8.50
C SER A 140 -26.10 -11.10 8.16
N SER A 141 -26.78 -10.29 8.97
CA SER A 141 -28.16 -9.83 8.75
C SER A 141 -28.29 -8.76 7.65
N LYS A 142 -27.18 -8.17 7.22
CA LYS A 142 -27.19 -7.26 6.07
C LYS A 142 -27.71 -8.04 4.87
N LYS A 143 -28.54 -7.43 4.03
CA LYS A 143 -28.96 -8.04 2.77
C LYS A 143 -28.20 -7.39 1.61
N LEU A 144 -27.65 -8.22 0.74
CA LEU A 144 -26.96 -7.82 -0.49
C LEU A 144 -27.41 -8.73 -1.63
N PRO A 145 -27.52 -8.21 -2.86
CA PRO A 145 -27.73 -9.05 -4.03
C PRO A 145 -26.43 -9.75 -4.41
N THR A 146 -26.55 -10.87 -5.10
CA THR A 146 -25.42 -11.49 -5.80
C THR A 146 -25.17 -10.71 -7.09
N LEU A 147 -23.93 -10.32 -7.33
CA LEU A 147 -23.53 -9.55 -8.50
C LEU A 147 -23.33 -10.46 -9.71
N CYS A 148 -22.56 -11.54 -9.53
CA CYS A 148 -22.30 -12.59 -10.51
C CYS A 148 -21.93 -13.90 -9.78
N MET A 149 -21.89 -14.99 -10.54
CA MET A 149 -21.38 -16.28 -10.03
C MET A 149 -19.85 -16.30 -9.97
N GLY A 150 -19.29 -17.32 -9.33
CA GLY A 150 -17.87 -17.47 -9.05
C GLY A 150 -17.00 -17.62 -10.29
N ASP A 151 -17.59 -17.97 -11.44
CA ASP A 151 -16.96 -17.99 -12.77
C ASP A 151 -17.20 -16.69 -13.58
N GLY A 152 -17.86 -15.70 -12.98
CA GLY A 152 -18.22 -14.44 -13.60
C GLY A 152 -19.50 -14.47 -14.45
N SER A 153 -20.25 -15.57 -14.47
CA SER A 153 -21.51 -15.70 -15.21
C SER A 153 -22.70 -15.00 -14.53
N ASP A 154 -23.82 -14.93 -15.27
CA ASP A 154 -25.09 -14.36 -14.79
C ASP A 154 -25.64 -15.11 -13.57
N VAL A 155 -26.33 -14.37 -12.70
CA VAL A 155 -26.98 -14.94 -11.51
C VAL A 155 -28.26 -15.69 -11.93
N PRO A 156 -28.40 -16.99 -11.58
CA PRO A 156 -29.63 -17.75 -11.80
C PRO A 156 -30.84 -17.10 -11.11
N ASP A 157 -32.03 -17.23 -11.70
CA ASP A 157 -33.25 -16.56 -11.21
C ASP A 157 -33.58 -16.88 -9.74
N ASN A 158 -33.34 -18.12 -9.29
CA ASN A 158 -33.56 -18.54 -7.90
C ASN A 158 -32.57 -17.94 -6.90
N LEU A 159 -31.49 -17.32 -7.38
CA LEU A 159 -30.45 -16.66 -6.59
C LEU A 159 -30.52 -15.12 -6.69
N LYS A 160 -31.43 -14.57 -7.50
CA LYS A 160 -31.60 -13.12 -7.63
C LYS A 160 -32.25 -12.51 -6.38
N GLY A 161 -32.00 -11.21 -6.20
CA GLY A 161 -32.54 -10.43 -5.09
C GLY A 161 -31.65 -10.38 -3.86
N ASP A 162 -32.07 -9.56 -2.90
CA ASP A 162 -31.32 -9.25 -1.69
C ASP A 162 -31.42 -10.40 -0.67
N ARG A 163 -30.29 -11.04 -0.37
CA ARG A 163 -30.19 -12.15 0.58
C ARG A 163 -29.21 -11.83 1.70
N GLU A 164 -29.41 -12.45 2.85
CA GLU A 164 -28.52 -12.34 4.02
C GLU A 164 -27.21 -13.12 3.81
N GLY A 165 -26.23 -12.85 4.66
CA GLY A 165 -24.93 -13.53 4.68
C GLY A 165 -25.01 -14.95 5.27
N PRO A 166 -23.94 -15.45 5.93
CA PRO A 166 -22.71 -14.75 6.28
C PRO A 166 -21.85 -14.36 5.07
N TRP A 167 -20.79 -13.60 5.31
CA TRP A 167 -19.90 -13.08 4.26
C TRP A 167 -18.44 -13.38 4.61
N TRP A 168 -17.64 -13.59 3.57
CA TRP A 168 -16.20 -13.63 3.70
C TRP A 168 -15.55 -12.90 2.53
N SER A 169 -14.24 -12.65 2.63
CA SER A 169 -13.54 -11.82 1.64
C SER A 169 -12.11 -12.27 1.40
N LEU A 170 -11.71 -12.19 0.12
CA LEU A 170 -10.37 -12.38 -0.39
C LEU A 170 -9.82 -11.05 -0.94
N MET A 171 -8.56 -10.74 -0.63
CA MET A 171 -7.83 -9.60 -1.18
C MET A 171 -6.58 -10.10 -1.91
N PHE A 172 -6.53 -9.90 -3.22
CA PHE A 172 -5.48 -10.35 -4.12
C PHE A 172 -4.55 -9.21 -4.51
N GLU A 173 -3.30 -9.56 -4.79
CA GLU A 173 -2.28 -8.66 -5.31
C GLU A 173 -1.66 -9.21 -6.60
N VAL A 174 -1.73 -8.40 -7.66
CA VAL A 174 -1.10 -8.69 -8.97
C VAL A 174 -0.08 -7.58 -9.27
N SER A 175 1.16 -7.96 -9.58
CA SER A 175 2.21 -7.00 -9.96
C SER A 175 2.17 -6.69 -11.45
N GLU A 176 2.51 -5.46 -11.80
CA GLU A 176 2.65 -4.98 -13.18
C GLU A 176 3.95 -4.17 -13.32
N SER A 177 4.67 -4.38 -14.42
CA SER A 177 5.80 -3.53 -14.82
C SER A 177 6.00 -3.63 -16.33
N GLU A 178 6.94 -2.87 -16.88
CA GLU A 178 7.37 -3.03 -18.28
C GLU A 178 7.92 -4.44 -18.61
N LYS A 179 8.25 -5.25 -17.60
CA LYS A 179 8.69 -6.65 -17.78
C LYS A 179 7.58 -7.67 -17.53
N LYS A 180 6.44 -7.24 -16.96
CA LYS A 180 5.28 -8.09 -16.66
C LYS A 180 4.01 -7.27 -16.89
N PHE A 181 3.53 -7.32 -18.13
CA PHE A 181 2.32 -6.63 -18.52
C PHE A 181 1.08 -7.29 -17.88
N VAL A 182 0.07 -6.47 -17.58
CA VAL A 182 -1.22 -6.89 -17.07
C VAL A 182 -2.29 -6.34 -18.00
N LYS A 183 -3.16 -7.23 -18.51
CA LYS A 183 -4.28 -6.82 -19.36
C LYS A 183 -5.30 -6.03 -18.54
N GLN A 184 -5.73 -4.90 -19.09
CA GLN A 184 -6.66 -3.97 -18.43
C GLN A 184 -7.84 -3.61 -19.33
N ASP A 185 -7.99 -4.31 -20.46
CA ASP A 185 -9.11 -4.11 -21.37
C ASP A 185 -10.43 -4.30 -20.61
N PRO A 186 -11.45 -3.46 -20.87
CA PRO A 186 -12.75 -3.60 -20.21
C PRO A 186 -13.42 -4.93 -20.57
N VAL A 187 -13.87 -5.67 -19.56
CA VAL A 187 -14.66 -6.89 -19.69
C VAL A 187 -15.92 -6.82 -18.84
N THR A 188 -17.05 -7.22 -19.40
CA THR A 188 -18.32 -7.28 -18.68
C THR A 188 -18.48 -8.63 -18.01
N LEU A 189 -18.68 -8.61 -16.69
CA LEU A 189 -19.10 -9.78 -15.92
C LEU A 189 -20.62 -9.86 -15.89
N GLY A 190 -21.16 -11.04 -15.62
CA GLY A 190 -22.60 -11.29 -15.60
C GLY A 190 -23.35 -10.56 -14.48
N GLY A 191 -24.68 -10.66 -14.54
CA GLY A 191 -25.62 -10.11 -13.59
C GLY A 191 -25.50 -8.59 -13.47
N SER A 192 -25.32 -8.11 -12.25
CA SER A 192 -25.15 -6.69 -11.94
C SER A 192 -23.71 -6.31 -11.60
N ALA A 193 -22.75 -7.21 -11.85
CA ALA A 193 -21.33 -6.97 -11.57
C ALA A 193 -20.75 -5.82 -12.41
N GLY A 194 -21.22 -5.62 -13.64
CA GLY A 194 -20.79 -4.53 -14.52
C GLY A 194 -19.47 -4.80 -15.25
N THR A 195 -18.81 -3.73 -15.69
CA THR A 195 -17.58 -3.80 -16.49
C THR A 195 -16.34 -3.52 -15.65
N TRP A 196 -15.33 -4.38 -15.78
CA TRP A 196 -14.09 -4.35 -15.01
C TRP A 196 -12.87 -4.50 -15.92
N PRO A 197 -11.66 -4.12 -15.47
CA PRO A 197 -10.43 -4.46 -16.20
C PRO A 197 -10.19 -5.97 -16.24
N ASP A 198 -9.64 -6.47 -17.35
CA ASP A 198 -9.42 -7.91 -17.63
C ASP A 198 -8.77 -8.69 -16.47
N VAL A 199 -7.80 -8.07 -15.78
CA VAL A 199 -7.14 -8.63 -14.58
C VAL A 199 -8.11 -9.06 -13.47
N VAL A 200 -9.29 -8.44 -13.36
CA VAL A 200 -10.32 -8.85 -12.39
C VAL A 200 -10.92 -10.20 -12.78
N ARG A 201 -11.29 -10.38 -14.06
CA ARG A 201 -11.77 -11.67 -14.57
C ARG A 201 -10.69 -12.75 -14.43
N ASP A 202 -9.46 -12.44 -14.81
CA ASP A 202 -8.33 -13.38 -14.68
C ASP A 202 -8.05 -13.74 -13.21
N THR A 203 -8.26 -12.81 -12.28
CA THR A 203 -8.16 -13.08 -10.83
C THR A 203 -9.27 -14.00 -10.34
N ILE A 204 -10.52 -13.80 -10.79
CA ILE A 204 -11.65 -14.70 -10.49
C ILE A 204 -11.34 -16.12 -10.99
N GLN A 205 -10.90 -16.25 -12.24
CA GLN A 205 -10.51 -17.55 -12.80
C GLN A 205 -9.33 -18.17 -12.03
N GLY A 206 -8.32 -17.37 -11.68
CA GLY A 206 -7.19 -17.82 -10.87
C GLY A 206 -7.61 -18.31 -9.48
N ALA A 207 -8.63 -17.69 -8.86
CA ALA A 207 -9.17 -18.12 -7.58
C ALA A 207 -9.84 -19.51 -7.67
N ILE A 208 -10.51 -19.81 -8.78
CA ILE A 208 -11.03 -21.16 -9.07
C ILE A 208 -9.88 -22.14 -9.29
N ASN A 209 -8.92 -21.80 -10.16
CA ASN A 209 -7.80 -22.68 -10.52
C ASN A 209 -7.00 -23.11 -9.29
N THR A 210 -6.86 -22.20 -8.32
CA THR A 210 -6.14 -22.41 -7.06
C THR A 210 -7.02 -22.96 -5.93
N LYS A 211 -8.31 -23.25 -6.20
CA LYS A 211 -9.30 -23.76 -5.24
C LYS A 211 -9.52 -22.82 -4.03
N LEU A 212 -9.27 -21.53 -4.22
CA LEU A 212 -9.66 -20.50 -3.25
C LEU A 212 -11.17 -20.28 -3.28
N THR A 213 -11.77 -20.41 -4.46
CA THR A 213 -13.22 -20.34 -4.69
C THR A 213 -13.64 -21.45 -5.66
N ASP A 214 -14.94 -21.57 -5.90
CA ASP A 214 -15.51 -22.43 -6.93
C ASP A 214 -16.42 -21.60 -7.86
N ALA A 215 -16.77 -22.18 -9.02
CA ALA A 215 -17.59 -21.51 -10.03
C ALA A 215 -19.01 -21.17 -9.54
N GLY A 216 -19.54 -21.95 -8.60
CA GLY A 216 -20.89 -21.77 -8.04
C GLY A 216 -20.95 -20.80 -6.87
N CYS A 217 -19.81 -20.32 -6.36
CA CYS A 217 -19.81 -19.35 -5.27
C CYS A 217 -20.47 -18.04 -5.70
N GLU A 218 -21.03 -17.31 -4.75
CA GLU A 218 -21.79 -16.10 -5.05
C GLU A 218 -20.96 -14.85 -4.73
N ILE A 219 -20.54 -14.12 -5.76
CA ILE A 219 -19.79 -12.88 -5.60
C ILE A 219 -20.79 -11.74 -5.34
N VAL A 220 -20.64 -11.07 -4.19
CA VAL A 220 -21.54 -9.99 -3.74
C VAL A 220 -20.86 -8.62 -3.69
N SER A 221 -19.53 -8.59 -3.86
CA SER A 221 -18.76 -7.36 -3.96
C SER A 221 -17.49 -7.59 -4.76
N ILE A 222 -17.15 -6.65 -5.63
CA ILE A 222 -15.90 -6.62 -6.37
C ILE A 222 -15.24 -5.27 -6.13
N TYR A 223 -13.94 -5.28 -5.87
CA TYR A 223 -13.11 -4.09 -5.75
C TYR A 223 -11.90 -4.23 -6.67
N HIS A 224 -11.53 -3.15 -7.34
CA HIS A 224 -10.25 -3.06 -8.05
C HIS A 224 -9.65 -1.66 -7.89
N ARG A 225 -8.35 -1.62 -7.58
CA ARG A 225 -7.55 -0.41 -7.66
C ARG A 225 -6.14 -0.72 -8.13
N ARG A 226 -5.68 0.01 -9.13
CA ARG A 226 -4.28 0.02 -9.55
C ARG A 226 -3.50 1.10 -8.79
N LEU A 227 -2.41 0.70 -8.16
CA LEU A 227 -1.44 1.57 -7.51
C LEU A 227 -0.22 1.69 -8.42
N PHE A 228 0.05 2.89 -8.93
CA PHE A 228 1.19 3.13 -9.81
C PHE A 228 2.52 2.82 -9.10
N TYR A 229 2.70 3.37 -7.90
CA TYR A 229 3.80 3.07 -6.98
C TYR A 229 3.39 1.92 -6.05
N GLY A 230 3.61 0.67 -6.48
CA GLY A 230 3.35 -0.53 -5.68
C GLY A 230 4.56 -0.92 -4.83
N TYR A 231 5.63 -1.39 -5.48
CA TYR A 231 6.89 -1.79 -4.83
C TYR A 231 8.08 -1.00 -5.38
N PRO A 232 8.90 -0.37 -4.51
CA PRO A 232 10.21 0.10 -4.91
C PRO A 232 11.11 -1.13 -5.10
N THR A 233 11.48 -1.42 -6.34
CA THR A 233 12.24 -2.62 -6.64
C THR A 233 13.69 -2.44 -6.18
N PRO A 234 14.30 -3.42 -5.49
CA PRO A 234 15.74 -3.41 -5.19
C PRO A 234 16.55 -3.75 -6.46
N SER A 235 16.47 -2.89 -7.47
CA SER A 235 17.26 -2.98 -8.71
C SER A 235 18.76 -2.89 -8.45
N VAL A 236 19.56 -3.43 -9.37
CA VAL A 236 21.04 -3.46 -9.24
C VAL A 236 21.61 -2.04 -9.14
N GLY A 237 21.20 -1.12 -10.02
CA GLY A 237 21.67 0.28 -10.00
C GLY A 237 20.95 1.19 -9.01
N ARG A 238 20.06 0.65 -8.15
CA ARG A 238 19.28 1.46 -7.21
C ARG A 238 20.19 2.27 -6.28
N ASN A 239 21.16 1.62 -5.65
CA ASN A 239 21.96 2.25 -4.60
C ASN A 239 22.83 3.39 -5.14
N ASP A 240 23.36 3.27 -6.35
CA ASP A 240 24.13 4.34 -6.99
C ASP A 240 23.30 5.63 -7.12
N VAL A 241 22.02 5.50 -7.50
CA VAL A 241 21.10 6.65 -7.53
C VAL A 241 20.81 7.18 -6.13
N LEU A 242 20.64 6.31 -5.13
CA LEU A 242 20.36 6.74 -3.75
C LEU A 242 21.54 7.47 -3.10
N ASP A 243 22.77 6.98 -3.34
CA ASP A 243 24.02 7.53 -2.81
C ASP A 243 24.32 8.91 -3.40
N GLU A 244 23.75 9.23 -4.57
CA GLU A 244 23.79 10.57 -5.14
C GLU A 244 22.59 11.44 -4.70
N ALA A 245 21.37 10.95 -4.88
CA ALA A 245 20.15 11.75 -4.72
C ALA A 245 19.91 12.15 -3.26
N LEU A 246 20.06 11.23 -2.31
CA LEU A 246 19.73 11.51 -0.90
C LEU A 246 20.68 12.53 -0.26
N PRO A 247 22.02 12.44 -0.44
CA PRO A 247 22.93 13.50 0.01
C PRO A 247 22.72 14.82 -0.71
N TYR A 248 22.46 14.80 -2.03
CA TYR A 248 22.14 16.01 -2.79
C TYR A 248 20.94 16.76 -2.21
N LEU A 249 19.85 16.06 -1.91
CA LEU A 249 18.66 16.63 -1.29
C LEU A 249 18.95 17.13 0.13
N LYS A 250 19.69 16.36 0.94
CA LYS A 250 20.05 16.74 2.31
C LYS A 250 20.90 18.03 2.34
N ASN A 251 21.80 18.21 1.38
CA ASN A 251 22.59 19.45 1.22
C ASN A 251 21.75 20.69 0.90
N HIS A 252 20.50 20.51 0.44
CA HIS A 252 19.52 21.58 0.24
C HIS A 252 18.46 21.62 1.35
N ASN A 253 18.75 21.02 2.51
CA ASN A 253 17.85 20.91 3.66
C ASN A 253 16.55 20.12 3.36
N ILE A 254 16.62 19.10 2.51
CA ILE A 254 15.51 18.21 2.17
C ILE A 254 15.82 16.77 2.61
N TRP A 255 15.05 16.25 3.55
CA TRP A 255 15.06 14.86 3.98
C TRP A 255 13.95 14.11 3.25
N ASN A 256 14.26 13.40 2.16
CA ASN A 256 13.28 12.58 1.44
C ASN A 256 13.26 11.13 1.99
N ARG A 257 12.13 10.67 2.54
CA ARG A 257 12.05 9.44 3.36
C ARG A 257 10.78 8.62 3.08
N GLY A 258 10.78 7.37 3.54
CA GLY A 258 9.64 6.45 3.42
C GLY A 258 9.74 5.49 2.22
N ARG A 259 8.71 4.67 2.01
CA ARG A 259 8.69 3.58 1.01
C ARG A 259 9.23 3.99 -0.36
N PHE A 260 8.68 5.05 -0.95
CA PHE A 260 9.14 5.59 -2.22
C PHE A 260 10.01 6.84 -2.08
N GLY A 261 10.01 7.50 -0.91
CA GLY A 261 10.89 8.65 -0.70
C GLY A 261 12.36 8.27 -0.51
N SER A 262 12.63 7.10 0.07
CA SER A 262 13.98 6.54 0.19
C SER A 262 14.23 5.33 -0.71
N TRP A 263 13.18 4.77 -1.33
CA TRP A 263 13.23 3.65 -2.28
C TRP A 263 13.83 2.33 -1.74
N LYS A 264 14.02 2.20 -0.43
CA LYS A 264 14.58 0.99 0.20
C LYS A 264 13.48 0.08 0.71
N TYR A 265 13.10 -0.93 -0.08
CA TYR A 265 12.05 -1.90 0.27
C TYR A 265 12.30 -2.59 1.62
N GLU A 266 13.57 -2.91 1.91
CA GLU A 266 14.03 -3.56 3.13
C GLU A 266 13.73 -2.78 4.43
N VAL A 267 13.36 -1.50 4.31
CA VAL A 267 12.91 -0.63 5.40
C VAL A 267 11.67 0.19 4.98
N ALA A 268 10.74 -0.46 4.28
CA ALA A 268 9.55 0.20 3.72
C ALA A 268 8.21 -0.27 4.28
N ASN A 269 8.21 -1.11 5.34
CA ASN A 269 6.98 -1.44 6.05
C ASN A 269 6.46 -0.23 6.85
N GLN A 270 5.28 -0.39 7.46
CA GLN A 270 4.61 0.67 8.21
C GLN A 270 5.42 1.21 9.39
N ASP A 271 6.01 0.30 10.17
CA ASP A 271 6.91 0.59 11.28
C ASP A 271 8.16 1.34 10.80
N HIS A 272 8.86 0.80 9.79
CA HIS A 272 10.03 1.44 9.22
C HIS A 272 9.72 2.81 8.64
N SER A 273 8.65 2.94 7.86
CA SER A 273 8.27 4.22 7.24
C SER A 273 7.93 5.27 8.28
N CYS A 274 7.30 4.88 9.39
CA CYS A 274 7.05 5.77 10.52
C CYS A 274 8.37 6.18 11.20
N MET A 275 9.26 5.22 11.46
CA MET A 275 10.56 5.48 12.09
C MET A 275 11.50 6.30 11.19
N LEU A 276 11.43 6.16 9.87
CA LEU A 276 12.15 7.03 8.92
C LEU A 276 11.73 8.50 9.06
N GLY A 277 10.45 8.76 9.34
CA GLY A 277 9.96 10.11 9.61
C GLY A 277 10.44 10.63 10.97
N VAL A 278 10.35 9.81 12.00
CA VAL A 278 10.86 10.12 13.35
C VAL A 278 12.35 10.46 13.31
N GLU A 279 13.17 9.54 12.82
CA GLU A 279 14.63 9.67 12.84
C GLU A 279 15.10 10.83 11.96
N ALA A 280 14.39 11.15 10.89
CA ALA A 280 14.67 12.34 10.10
C ALA A 280 14.43 13.63 10.89
N ILE A 281 13.34 13.70 11.69
CA ILE A 281 13.11 14.85 12.58
C ILE A 281 14.18 14.92 13.68
N ASP A 282 14.56 13.80 14.28
CA ASP A 282 15.65 13.76 15.28
C ASP A 282 16.98 14.21 14.66
N ASN A 283 17.27 13.81 13.41
CA ASN A 283 18.43 14.27 12.66
C ASN A 283 18.38 15.79 12.40
N ILE A 284 17.24 16.32 11.97
CA ILE A 284 17.05 17.76 11.71
C ILE A 284 17.26 18.58 12.99
N VAL A 285 16.74 18.10 14.13
CA VAL A 285 16.72 18.88 15.38
C VAL A 285 18.02 18.73 16.19
N SER A 286 18.61 17.53 16.20
CA SER A 286 19.72 17.19 17.12
C SER A 286 20.95 16.61 16.45
N GLY A 287 20.90 16.36 15.13
CA GLY A 287 21.98 15.66 14.42
C GLY A 287 22.04 14.16 14.71
N ALA A 288 21.01 13.59 15.35
CA ALA A 288 20.92 12.16 15.61
C ALA A 288 21.01 11.32 14.32
N ARG A 289 21.52 10.10 14.45
CA ARG A 289 21.74 9.20 13.32
C ARG A 289 20.45 8.55 12.82
N GLU A 290 20.28 8.45 11.51
CA GLU A 290 19.11 7.84 10.87
C GLU A 290 19.33 6.32 10.68
N MET A 291 19.27 5.57 11.78
CA MET A 291 19.56 4.14 11.83
C MET A 291 18.72 3.28 10.88
N THR A 292 17.42 3.57 10.75
CA THR A 292 16.51 2.85 9.86
C THR A 292 16.88 3.08 8.40
N LEU A 293 17.31 4.30 8.03
CA LEU A 293 17.73 4.61 6.66
C LEU A 293 19.08 3.98 6.33
N GLU A 294 20.07 4.18 7.20
CA GLU A 294 21.47 3.86 6.94
C GLU A 294 21.80 2.38 7.23
N TYR A 295 21.13 1.75 8.20
CA TYR A 295 21.47 0.41 8.69
C TYR A 295 20.29 -0.57 8.78
N PRO A 296 19.65 -0.94 7.64
CA PRO A 296 18.60 -1.95 7.60
C PRO A 296 18.94 -3.24 8.35
N ASP A 297 20.16 -3.75 8.20
CA ASP A 297 20.60 -5.00 8.83
C ASP A 297 20.72 -4.91 10.36
N ILE A 298 20.85 -3.72 10.92
CA ILE A 298 20.91 -3.53 12.37
C ILE A 298 19.49 -3.42 12.92
N VAL A 299 18.65 -2.57 12.31
CA VAL A 299 17.30 -2.31 12.81
C VAL A 299 16.37 -3.52 12.66
N ASN A 300 16.55 -4.34 11.63
CA ASN A 300 15.74 -5.53 11.38
C ASN A 300 16.08 -6.72 12.28
N LYS A 301 17.28 -6.75 12.89
CA LYS A 301 17.75 -7.90 13.70
C LYS A 301 17.23 -7.89 15.13
N LYS A 302 16.80 -6.75 15.64
CA LYS A 302 16.36 -6.62 17.04
C LYS A 302 15.20 -5.65 17.18
N LYS A 303 14.43 -5.82 18.25
CA LYS A 303 13.46 -4.83 18.67
C LYS A 303 14.20 -3.62 19.24
N ASN A 304 13.99 -2.44 18.63
CA ASN A 304 14.59 -1.20 19.10
C ASN A 304 13.74 -0.63 20.25
N MET A 305 14.31 -0.57 21.45
CA MET A 305 13.62 -0.16 22.69
C MET A 305 14.19 1.13 23.30
N ASP A 306 15.23 1.71 22.69
CA ASP A 306 16.00 2.83 23.25
C ASP A 306 15.24 4.16 23.15
N LEU A 307 14.38 4.32 22.14
CA LEU A 307 13.50 5.49 21.98
C LEU A 307 12.17 5.27 22.70
N LEU A 308 11.95 6.00 23.80
CA LEU A 308 10.72 5.96 24.58
C LEU A 308 9.92 7.26 24.37
N TYR A 309 8.67 7.12 23.92
CA TYR A 309 7.72 8.24 23.86
C TYR A 309 6.85 8.23 25.11
N SER A 310 7.09 9.16 26.04
CA SER A 310 6.18 9.40 27.15
C SER A 310 5.00 10.24 26.69
N LYS A 311 3.79 9.91 27.16
CA LYS A 311 2.64 10.79 26.97
C LYS A 311 2.94 12.10 27.71
N LYS A 312 2.69 13.24 27.07
CA LYS A 312 2.87 14.55 27.74
C LYS A 312 1.96 14.57 28.99
N GLY A 313 2.56 14.57 30.18
CA GLY A 313 1.84 14.51 31.47
C GLY A 313 1.77 13.14 32.16
N SER A 314 2.45 12.10 31.67
CA SER A 314 2.68 10.86 32.45
C SER A 314 4.07 10.90 33.07
N LEU A 315 4.16 11.40 34.31
CA LEU A 315 5.19 11.03 35.28
C LEU A 315 4.73 9.78 36.02
#